data_AF-A0A833LJ14-F1
#
_entry.id   AF-A0A833LJ14-F1
#
_cell.length_a   1.000
_cell.length_b   1.000
_cell.length_c   1.000
_cell.angle_alpha   90.00
_cell.angle_beta   90.00
_cell.angle_gamma   90.00
#
_symmetry.space_group_name_H-M   'P 1'
#
loop_
_entity.id
_entity.type
_entity.pdbx_description
1 polymer ?
#
loop_
_entity_poly.entity_id
_entity_poly.type
_entity_poly.pdbx_seq_one_letter_code
_entity_poly.pdbx_strand_id
1 'polypeptide(L)'
;ASGARMHAAYFRPGGVHQDLPDQLVEDLGKWIDPFLKSVDDLDDLLTENRIFKQRNVDIGVVKLEDAWARGFSGVMVRGSGAAWDLRKSQPYECYAEMDFDVPIGKNGDCYDRYLIRMEEMRQSAKIMRQCVDLLLGKDRVGPVSSTDGKVVPPKRGEMKRSMEALIHHFKLYTEGYRVPAGEVYAAVEAPKGEFGVYLVSDGTNKPYRCKLRAPGFAHLQAMDFLCRGHMLADVSAILGSLDIVFGEVDR
;
A
#
# COMPACT_ATOMS: atom_id res chain seq x y z
N ALA A 1 3.59 -2.08 -17.93
CA ALA A 1 4.55 -2.73 -17.00
C ALA A 1 4.46 -4.26 -17.02
N SER A 2 3.34 -4.90 -16.63
CA SER A 2 3.31 -6.35 -16.36
C SER A 2 2.54 -7.23 -17.36
N GLY A 3 1.73 -6.64 -18.24
CA GLY A 3 0.86 -7.37 -19.19
C GLY A 3 -0.51 -7.78 -18.63
N ALA A 4 -0.76 -7.61 -17.34
CA ALA A 4 -2.07 -7.82 -16.70
C ALA A 4 -2.65 -6.50 -16.16
N ARG A 5 -3.99 -6.38 -16.13
CA ARG A 5 -4.69 -5.16 -15.70
C ARG A 5 -4.81 -4.99 -14.18
N MET A 6 -4.85 -6.08 -13.42
CA MET A 6 -5.03 -6.05 -11.96
C MET A 6 -3.97 -6.91 -11.25
N HIS A 7 -3.97 -8.22 -11.45
CA HIS A 7 -3.01 -9.13 -10.83
C HIS A 7 -1.67 -9.15 -11.59
N ALA A 8 -0.80 -8.19 -11.28
CA ALA A 8 0.40 -7.92 -12.06
C ALA A 8 1.58 -8.89 -11.83
N ALA A 9 1.68 -9.53 -10.66
CA ALA A 9 2.83 -10.38 -10.26
C ALA A 9 4.21 -9.75 -10.57
N TYR A 10 4.27 -8.41 -10.45
CA TYR A 10 5.38 -7.57 -10.91
C TYR A 10 6.46 -7.42 -9.85
N PHE A 11 6.08 -7.07 -8.62
CA PHE A 11 6.95 -7.09 -7.46
C PHE A 11 7.22 -8.54 -7.04
N ARG A 12 8.48 -8.89 -6.86
CA ARG A 12 8.93 -10.23 -6.47
C ARG A 12 10.02 -10.12 -5.42
N PRO A 13 10.24 -11.16 -4.59
CA PRO A 13 11.39 -11.19 -3.70
C PRO A 13 12.68 -10.99 -4.51
N GLY A 14 13.44 -9.95 -4.17
CA GLY A 14 14.63 -9.53 -4.90
C GLY A 14 14.43 -8.38 -5.90
N GLY A 15 13.26 -7.74 -5.99
CA GLY A 15 13.05 -6.51 -6.77
C GLY A 15 11.83 -6.57 -7.69
N VAL A 16 11.94 -6.05 -8.91
CA VAL A 16 10.86 -6.11 -9.91
C VAL A 16 11.17 -7.11 -11.02
N HIS A 17 10.11 -7.73 -11.56
CA HIS A 17 10.24 -8.79 -12.56
C HIS A 17 10.85 -8.31 -13.89
N GLN A 18 10.49 -7.11 -14.33
CA GLN A 18 10.89 -6.54 -15.60
C GLN A 18 11.08 -5.04 -15.46
N ASP A 19 11.97 -4.47 -16.26
CA ASP A 19 12.20 -3.04 -16.31
C ASP A 19 11.02 -2.29 -16.95
N LEU A 20 10.90 -1.00 -16.64
CA LEU A 20 9.88 -0.12 -17.21
C LEU A 20 10.37 0.46 -18.56
N PRO A 21 9.54 0.44 -19.62
CA PRO A 21 9.82 1.19 -20.84
C PRO A 21 9.85 2.70 -20.56
N ASP A 22 10.74 3.42 -21.24
CA ASP A 22 10.87 4.89 -21.13
C ASP A 22 9.56 5.63 -21.34
N GLN A 23 8.88 5.26 -22.42
CA GLN A 23 7.60 5.87 -22.79
C GLN A 23 6.56 5.77 -21.66
N LEU A 24 6.59 4.68 -20.88
CA LEU A 24 5.68 4.51 -19.76
C LEU A 24 5.95 5.53 -18.64
N VAL A 25 7.22 5.85 -18.38
CA VAL A 25 7.59 6.85 -17.37
C VAL A 25 7.14 8.24 -17.80
N GLU A 26 7.33 8.59 -19.07
CA GLU A 26 6.83 9.85 -19.63
C GLU A 26 5.30 9.96 -19.57
N ASP A 27 4.60 8.88 -19.92
CA ASP A 27 3.14 8.83 -19.90
C ASP A 27 2.60 8.95 -18.46
N LEU A 28 3.29 8.37 -17.48
CA LEU A 28 2.98 8.56 -16.06
C LEU A 28 3.16 10.02 -15.65
N GLY A 29 4.24 10.67 -16.07
CA GLY A 29 4.45 12.11 -15.84
C GLY A 29 3.31 12.97 -16.39
N LYS A 30 2.88 12.70 -17.63
CA LYS A 30 1.76 13.41 -18.28
C LYS A 30 0.39 13.13 -17.64
N TRP A 31 0.24 12.00 -16.95
CA TRP A 31 -1.00 11.63 -16.28
C TRP A 31 -1.23 12.37 -14.94
N ILE A 32 -0.17 12.81 -14.27
CA ILE A 32 -0.25 13.42 -12.93
C ILE A 32 -1.10 14.70 -12.92
N ASP A 33 -0.88 15.63 -13.86
CA ASP A 33 -1.63 16.90 -13.88
C ASP A 33 -3.14 16.72 -14.16
N PRO A 34 -3.57 15.91 -15.17
CA PRO A 34 -4.97 15.58 -15.34
C PRO A 34 -5.60 14.87 -14.13
N PHE A 35 -4.83 14.02 -13.43
CA PHE A 35 -5.31 13.35 -12.22
C PHE A 35 -5.58 14.36 -11.10
N LEU A 36 -4.66 15.29 -10.84
CA LEU A 36 -4.85 16.33 -9.82
C LEU A 36 -6.07 17.18 -10.11
N LYS A 37 -6.28 17.57 -11.38
CA LYS A 37 -7.51 18.26 -11.78
C LYS A 37 -8.77 17.45 -11.47
N SER A 38 -8.75 16.14 -11.70
CA SER A 38 -9.89 15.28 -11.38
C SER A 38 -10.13 15.18 -9.87
N VAL A 39 -9.07 15.23 -9.06
CA VAL A 39 -9.17 15.28 -7.59
C VAL A 39 -9.79 16.60 -7.15
N ASP A 40 -9.40 17.72 -7.77
CA ASP A 40 -9.96 19.05 -7.46
C ASP A 40 -11.43 19.15 -7.89
N ASP A 41 -11.80 18.61 -9.06
CA ASP A 41 -13.21 18.53 -9.49
C ASP A 41 -14.07 17.70 -8.50
N LEU A 42 -13.50 16.65 -7.89
CA LEU A 42 -14.17 15.86 -6.84
C LEU A 42 -14.28 16.63 -5.51
N ASP A 43 -13.24 17.37 -5.15
CA ASP A 43 -13.17 18.20 -3.94
C ASP A 43 -14.23 19.31 -3.99
N ASP A 44 -14.33 20.01 -5.13
CA ASP A 44 -15.33 21.06 -5.38
C ASP A 44 -16.77 20.53 -5.26
N LEU A 45 -17.01 19.30 -5.73
CA LEU A 45 -18.35 18.70 -5.71
C LEU A 45 -18.79 18.21 -4.31
N LEU A 46 -17.85 17.68 -3.52
CA LEU A 46 -18.16 16.92 -2.31
C LEU A 46 -17.79 17.64 -1.01
N THR A 47 -16.63 18.30 -0.96
CA THR A 47 -16.05 18.76 0.31
C THR A 47 -16.90 19.81 0.98
N GLU A 48 -17.33 20.84 0.26
CA GLU A 48 -18.21 21.90 0.79
C GLU A 48 -19.71 21.59 0.66
N ASN A 49 -20.06 20.41 0.15
CA ASN A 49 -21.45 20.02 -0.03
C ASN A 49 -22.12 19.77 1.33
N ARG A 50 -23.16 20.56 1.63
CA ARG A 50 -23.94 20.45 2.87
C ARG A 50 -24.49 19.05 3.09
N ILE A 51 -25.00 18.38 2.06
CA ILE A 51 -25.58 17.03 2.18
C ILE A 51 -24.48 16.04 2.54
N PHE A 52 -23.31 16.17 1.92
CA PHE A 52 -22.17 15.30 2.19
C PHE A 52 -21.63 15.49 3.62
N LYS A 53 -21.48 16.74 4.08
CA LYS A 53 -21.11 17.05 5.47
C LYS A 53 -22.14 16.49 6.46
N GLN A 54 -23.43 16.70 6.23
CA GLN A 54 -24.49 16.17 7.10
C GLN A 54 -24.51 14.65 7.25
N ARG A 55 -23.92 13.90 6.30
CA ARG A 55 -23.87 12.44 6.33
C ARG A 55 -22.57 11.86 6.88
N ASN A 56 -21.54 12.69 7.12
CA ASN A 56 -20.20 12.23 7.49
C ASN A 56 -19.63 12.93 8.74
N VAL A 57 -19.99 14.18 8.99
CA VAL A 57 -19.58 14.91 10.20
C VAL A 57 -20.26 14.30 11.41
N ASP A 58 -19.51 14.10 12.49
CA ASP A 58 -19.96 13.46 13.73
C ASP A 58 -20.46 11.99 13.58
N ILE A 59 -20.18 11.35 12.44
CA ILE A 59 -20.53 9.94 12.20
C ILE A 59 -19.31 9.04 12.42
N GLY A 60 -19.46 7.97 13.20
CA GLY A 60 -18.41 6.99 13.44
C GLY A 60 -17.17 7.61 14.10
N VAL A 61 -17.39 8.45 15.11
CA VAL A 61 -16.33 9.14 15.86
C VAL A 61 -15.51 8.14 16.65
N VAL A 62 -14.19 8.20 16.50
CA VAL A 62 -13.25 7.31 17.21
C VAL A 62 -12.24 8.16 17.98
N LYS A 63 -12.18 7.97 19.30
CA LYS A 63 -11.11 8.54 20.13
C LYS A 63 -9.80 7.79 19.89
N LEU A 64 -8.69 8.51 20.03
CA LEU A 64 -7.37 7.93 19.79
C LEU A 64 -7.06 6.71 20.67
N GLU A 65 -7.45 6.74 21.95
CA GLU A 65 -7.25 5.62 22.88
C GLU A 65 -8.03 4.38 22.44
N ASP A 66 -9.28 4.56 22.00
CA ASP A 66 -10.12 3.47 21.49
C ASP A 66 -9.58 2.89 20.18
N ALA A 67 -9.04 3.74 19.31
CA ALA A 67 -8.39 3.30 18.07
C ALA A 67 -7.20 2.37 18.36
N TRP A 68 -6.34 2.75 19.32
CA TRP A 68 -5.21 1.92 19.71
C TRP A 68 -5.62 0.62 20.39
N ALA A 69 -6.57 0.69 21.33
CA ALA A 69 -7.07 -0.48 22.05
C ALA A 69 -7.68 -1.54 21.11
N ARG A 70 -8.24 -1.12 19.98
CA ARG A 70 -8.86 -1.98 18.96
C ARG A 70 -7.92 -2.39 17.84
N GLY A 71 -6.65 -1.97 17.89
CA GLY A 71 -5.66 -2.31 16.87
C GLY A 71 -5.92 -1.65 15.51
N PHE A 72 -6.55 -0.47 15.49
CA PHE A 72 -6.68 0.30 14.26
C PHE A 72 -5.31 0.76 13.76
N SER A 73 -5.25 1.05 12.46
CA SER A 73 -4.06 1.54 11.78
C SER A 73 -4.44 2.42 10.59
N GLY A 74 -3.48 3.17 10.05
CA GLY A 74 -3.67 4.00 8.86
C GLY A 74 -4.60 5.18 9.07
N VAL A 75 -5.44 5.43 8.07
CA VAL A 75 -6.41 6.53 8.04
C VAL A 75 -7.31 6.56 9.29
N MET A 76 -7.65 5.40 9.86
CA MET A 76 -8.47 5.33 11.07
C MET A 76 -7.79 6.01 12.27
N VAL A 77 -6.48 5.78 12.44
CA VAL A 77 -5.70 6.33 13.56
C VAL A 77 -5.29 7.78 13.28
N ARG A 78 -4.95 8.10 12.02
CA ARG A 78 -4.69 9.47 11.59
C ARG A 78 -5.92 10.37 11.72
N GLY A 79 -7.11 9.85 11.40
CA GLY A 79 -8.39 10.56 11.58
C GLY A 79 -8.63 10.95 13.02
N SER A 80 -8.26 10.09 13.97
CA SER A 80 -8.36 10.33 15.42
C SER A 80 -7.25 11.20 16.00
N GLY A 81 -6.36 11.77 15.17
CA GLY A 81 -5.35 12.74 15.60
C GLY A 81 -3.94 12.20 15.86
N ALA A 82 -3.65 10.93 15.54
CA ALA A 82 -2.29 10.41 15.68
C ALA A 82 -1.42 10.70 14.45
N ALA A 83 -0.23 11.23 14.69
CA ALA A 83 0.83 11.39 13.68
C ALA A 83 1.55 10.04 13.45
N TRP A 84 0.84 9.04 12.93
CA TRP A 84 1.36 7.70 12.70
C TRP A 84 1.26 7.28 11.21
N ASP A 85 2.41 6.98 10.63
CA ASP A 85 2.55 6.46 9.26
C ASP A 85 3.86 5.67 9.16
N LEU A 86 3.81 4.42 8.69
CA LEU A 86 5.01 3.58 8.60
C LEU A 86 6.03 4.12 7.59
N ARG A 87 5.61 4.83 6.54
CA ARG A 87 6.52 5.38 5.53
C ARG A 87 7.45 6.46 6.08
N LYS A 88 7.08 7.11 7.19
CA LYS A 88 7.92 8.09 7.90
C LYS A 88 8.56 7.51 9.16
N SER A 89 7.81 6.72 9.94
CA SER A 89 8.28 6.19 11.22
C SER A 89 9.21 4.97 11.09
N GLN A 90 8.95 4.10 10.12
CA GLN A 90 9.73 2.89 9.82
C GLN A 90 9.91 2.79 8.30
N PRO A 91 10.66 3.74 7.69
CA PRO A 91 10.73 3.85 6.25
C PRO A 91 11.30 2.58 5.63
N TYR A 92 10.69 2.17 4.52
CA TYR A 92 11.09 1.06 3.68
C TYR A 92 11.29 1.54 2.25
N GLU A 93 11.99 0.74 1.44
CA GLU A 93 12.37 1.11 0.06
C GLU A 93 13.04 2.50 0.03
N CYS A 94 12.54 3.42 -0.80
CA CYS A 94 13.07 4.78 -0.93
C CYS A 94 12.23 5.86 -0.24
N TYR A 95 11.23 5.52 0.59
CA TYR A 95 10.35 6.52 1.21
C TYR A 95 11.08 7.53 2.11
N ALA A 96 12.23 7.15 2.68
CA ALA A 96 13.08 8.05 3.47
C ALA A 96 13.66 9.22 2.65
N GLU A 97 13.81 9.04 1.33
CA GLU A 97 14.38 10.03 0.41
C GLU A 97 13.29 10.92 -0.22
N MET A 98 12.01 10.57 -0.03
CA MET A 98 10.89 11.27 -0.65
C MET A 98 10.30 12.36 0.24
N ASP A 99 10.01 13.51 -0.36
CA ASP A 99 9.37 14.63 0.33
C ASP A 99 7.84 14.59 0.19
N PHE A 100 7.16 14.39 1.31
CA PHE A 100 5.69 14.36 1.38
C PHE A 100 5.24 14.57 2.82
N ASP A 101 4.01 15.07 2.95
CA ASP A 101 3.38 15.34 4.23
C ASP A 101 2.35 14.25 4.56
N VAL A 102 2.09 14.06 5.86
CA VAL A 102 1.10 13.10 6.35
C VAL A 102 -0.09 13.88 6.89
N PRO A 103 -1.28 13.79 6.27
CA PRO A 103 -2.48 14.48 6.76
C PRO A 103 -2.99 13.84 8.05
N ILE A 104 -3.40 14.68 9.00
CA ILE A 104 -3.88 14.27 10.33
C ILE A 104 -5.25 14.92 10.58
N GLY A 105 -6.21 14.10 11.02
CA GLY A 105 -7.55 14.53 11.40
C GLY A 105 -7.60 15.08 12.82
N LYS A 106 -8.75 15.60 13.25
CA LYS A 106 -8.90 16.23 14.57
C LYS A 106 -10.02 15.61 15.39
N ASN A 107 -11.11 15.25 14.73
CA ASN A 107 -12.37 14.83 15.34
C ASN A 107 -12.50 13.30 15.36
N GLY A 108 -11.92 12.60 14.39
CA GLY A 108 -12.00 11.13 14.30
C GLY A 108 -13.30 10.62 13.67
N ASP A 109 -14.03 11.47 12.95
CA ASP A 109 -15.27 11.12 12.24
C ASP A 109 -15.01 10.62 10.80
N CYS A 110 -16.09 10.24 10.11
CA CYS A 110 -16.01 9.82 8.70
C CYS A 110 -15.51 10.94 7.77
N TYR A 111 -15.79 12.20 8.11
CA TYR A 111 -15.43 13.35 7.27
C TYR A 111 -13.92 13.62 7.30
N ASP A 112 -13.28 13.59 8.47
CA ASP A 112 -11.83 13.67 8.60
C ASP A 112 -11.14 12.54 7.84
N ARG A 113 -11.68 11.32 7.92
CA ARG A 113 -11.16 10.16 7.16
C ARG A 113 -11.29 10.33 5.64
N TYR A 114 -12.29 11.07 5.18
CA TYR A 114 -12.44 11.43 3.78
C TYR A 114 -11.39 12.47 3.37
N LEU A 115 -11.25 13.55 4.14
CA LEU A 115 -10.28 14.63 3.88
C LEU A 115 -8.84 14.10 3.85
N ILE A 116 -8.48 13.21 4.79
CA ILE A 116 -7.18 12.54 4.82
C ILE A 116 -6.93 11.79 3.51
N ARG A 117 -7.92 11.06 2.98
CA ARG A 117 -7.76 10.32 1.72
C ARG A 117 -7.64 11.23 0.51
N MET A 118 -8.40 12.33 0.48
CA MET A 118 -8.26 13.36 -0.56
C MET A 118 -6.85 13.93 -0.58
N GLU A 119 -6.31 14.26 0.59
CA GLU A 119 -4.96 14.79 0.71
C GLU A 119 -3.88 13.73 0.44
N GLU A 120 -4.08 12.47 0.87
CA GLU A 120 -3.19 11.37 0.53
C GLU A 120 -3.11 11.13 -0.99
N MET A 121 -4.17 11.36 -1.75
CA MET A 121 -4.11 11.33 -3.22
C MET A 121 -3.20 12.42 -3.79
N ARG A 122 -3.25 13.63 -3.23
CA ARG A 122 -2.37 14.76 -3.63
C ARG A 122 -0.91 14.48 -3.25
N GLN A 123 -0.67 13.99 -2.04
CA GLN A 123 0.68 13.62 -1.59
C GLN A 123 1.23 12.42 -2.38
N SER A 124 0.38 11.46 -2.77
CA SER A 124 0.77 10.36 -3.64
C SER A 124 1.18 10.86 -5.03
N ALA A 125 0.45 11.82 -5.60
CA ALA A 125 0.82 12.47 -6.85
C ALA A 125 2.15 13.25 -6.74
N LYS A 126 2.41 13.89 -5.60
CA LYS A 126 3.71 14.56 -5.30
C LYS A 126 4.87 13.56 -5.26
N ILE A 127 4.69 12.40 -4.61
CA ILE A 127 5.68 11.31 -4.59
C ILE A 127 5.89 10.75 -6.00
N MET A 128 4.80 10.51 -6.75
CA MET A 128 4.88 10.01 -8.13
C MET A 128 5.70 10.95 -9.02
N ARG A 129 5.54 12.27 -8.88
CA ARG A 129 6.33 13.27 -9.62
C ARG A 129 7.81 13.15 -9.32
N GLN A 130 8.18 13.08 -8.04
CA GLN A 130 9.59 12.89 -7.64
C GLN A 130 10.17 11.60 -8.21
N CYS A 131 9.43 10.48 -8.16
CA CYS A 131 9.87 9.22 -8.74
C CYS A 131 10.04 9.31 -10.27
N VAL A 132 9.13 9.99 -10.97
CA VAL A 132 9.24 10.20 -12.43
C VAL A 132 10.47 11.04 -12.76
N ASP A 133 10.73 12.12 -12.01
CA ASP A 133 11.90 12.98 -12.22
C ASP A 133 13.22 12.22 -12.00
N LEU A 134 13.29 11.38 -10.97
CA LEU A 134 14.44 10.51 -10.71
C LEU A 134 14.65 9.47 -11.82
N LEU A 135 13.56 8.85 -12.29
CA LEU A 135 13.60 7.82 -13.34
C LEU A 135 13.89 8.38 -14.73
N LEU A 136 13.51 9.63 -15.02
CA LEU A 136 13.89 10.33 -16.26
C LEU A 136 15.28 10.98 -16.15
N GLY A 137 15.78 11.14 -14.92
CA GLY A 137 17.06 11.75 -14.62
C GLY A 137 18.26 10.82 -14.74
N LYS A 138 19.38 11.24 -14.12
CA LYS A 138 20.65 10.52 -14.12
C LYS A 138 20.62 9.26 -13.23
N ASP A 139 19.63 9.15 -12.35
CA ASP A 139 19.51 8.09 -11.34
C ASP A 139 18.81 6.83 -11.87
N ARG A 140 18.45 6.81 -13.17
CA ARG A 140 17.91 5.63 -13.86
C ARG A 140 18.91 4.47 -14.03
N VAL A 141 20.13 4.62 -13.55
CA VAL A 141 21.20 3.65 -13.79
C VAL A 141 21.19 2.61 -12.68
N GLY A 142 20.76 1.38 -12.99
CA GLY A 142 20.88 0.27 -12.05
C GLY A 142 20.16 -1.00 -12.48
N PRO A 143 20.47 -2.13 -11.81
CA PRO A 143 19.67 -3.34 -11.96
C PRO A 143 18.32 -3.17 -11.23
N VAL A 144 17.24 -3.56 -11.89
CA VAL A 144 15.87 -3.50 -11.31
C VAL A 144 15.54 -4.67 -10.37
N SER A 145 16.45 -5.64 -10.29
CA SER A 145 16.35 -6.80 -9.41
C SER A 145 17.74 -7.22 -8.96
N SER A 146 17.81 -7.97 -7.87
CA SER A 146 19.04 -8.50 -7.30
C SER A 146 19.87 -9.21 -8.37
N THR A 147 21.16 -8.91 -8.37
CA THR A 147 22.14 -9.57 -9.24
C THR A 147 22.52 -10.96 -8.73
N ASP A 148 22.03 -11.36 -7.55
CA ASP A 148 22.17 -12.71 -7.04
C ASP A 148 21.28 -13.69 -7.82
N GLY A 149 21.89 -14.43 -8.75
CA GLY A 149 21.25 -15.44 -9.59
C GLY A 149 20.67 -16.64 -8.82
N LYS A 150 20.76 -16.67 -7.49
CA LYS A 150 20.18 -17.71 -6.63
C LYS A 150 18.81 -17.37 -6.07
N VAL A 151 18.36 -16.13 -6.21
CA VAL A 151 17.03 -15.68 -5.76
C VAL A 151 16.18 -15.22 -6.94
N VAL A 152 16.80 -14.42 -7.83
CA VAL A 152 16.16 -13.89 -9.03
C VAL A 152 16.59 -14.71 -10.24
N PRO A 153 15.66 -15.11 -11.13
CA PRO A 153 16.01 -15.85 -12.32
C PRO A 153 16.85 -14.99 -13.29
N PRO A 154 17.85 -15.57 -13.98
CA PRO A 154 18.71 -14.84 -14.89
C PRO A 154 17.95 -14.34 -16.13
N LYS A 155 18.50 -13.30 -16.78
CA LYS A 155 17.92 -12.76 -18.01
C LYS A 155 17.94 -13.81 -19.11
N ARG A 156 16.89 -13.84 -19.95
CA ARG A 156 16.74 -14.83 -21.04
C ARG A 156 17.91 -14.86 -22.03
N GLY A 157 18.55 -13.72 -22.28
CA GLY A 157 19.73 -13.66 -23.16
C GLY A 157 20.96 -14.37 -22.58
N GLU A 158 21.16 -14.26 -21.27
CA GLU A 158 22.28 -14.87 -20.55
C GLU A 158 22.03 -16.37 -20.31
N MET A 159 20.81 -16.74 -19.91
CA MET A 159 20.40 -18.14 -19.72
C MET A 159 20.62 -19.02 -20.95
N LYS A 160 20.53 -18.46 -22.16
CA LYS A 160 20.78 -19.20 -23.41
C LYS A 160 22.26 -19.36 -23.77
N ARG A 161 23.16 -18.68 -23.06
CA ARG A 161 24.60 -18.61 -23.39
C ARG A 161 25.49 -19.16 -22.27
N SER A 162 25.10 -19.01 -21.01
CA SER A 162 25.83 -19.54 -19.84
C SER A 162 25.17 -20.81 -19.30
N MET A 163 25.99 -21.81 -19.03
CA MET A 163 25.56 -23.06 -18.41
C MET A 163 25.08 -22.82 -16.97
N GLU A 164 25.78 -21.98 -16.21
CA GLU A 164 25.45 -21.61 -14.84
C GLU A 164 24.09 -20.92 -14.77
N ALA A 165 23.84 -19.96 -15.67
CA ALA A 165 22.56 -19.27 -15.76
C ALA A 165 21.41 -20.24 -16.09
N LEU A 166 21.66 -21.23 -16.95
CA LEU A 166 20.67 -22.27 -17.26
C LEU A 166 20.38 -23.17 -16.05
N ILE A 167 21.41 -23.57 -15.29
CA ILE A 167 21.25 -24.35 -14.04
C ILE A 167 20.41 -23.56 -13.03
N HIS A 168 20.73 -22.29 -12.80
CA HIS A 168 19.99 -21.43 -11.87
C HIS A 168 18.54 -21.25 -12.30
N HIS A 169 18.29 -20.97 -13.58
CA HIS A 169 16.93 -20.90 -14.12
C HIS A 169 16.17 -22.20 -13.89
N PHE A 170 16.76 -23.35 -14.21
CA PHE A 170 16.11 -24.65 -14.03
C PHE A 170 15.77 -24.91 -12.55
N LYS A 171 16.72 -24.68 -11.64
CA LYS A 171 16.54 -24.89 -10.20
C LYS A 171 15.49 -23.96 -9.60
N LEU A 172 15.50 -22.67 -9.94
CA LEU A 172 14.55 -21.70 -9.42
C LEU A 172 13.10 -21.97 -9.84
N TYR A 173 12.87 -22.48 -11.06
CA TYR A 173 11.51 -22.76 -11.54
C TYR A 173 11.01 -24.17 -11.22
N THR A 174 11.88 -25.09 -10.77
CA THR A 174 11.48 -26.47 -10.40
C THR A 174 11.50 -26.68 -8.89
N GLU A 175 12.61 -26.38 -8.23
CA GLU A 175 12.78 -26.47 -6.78
C GLU A 175 12.37 -25.16 -6.10
N GLY A 176 12.78 -24.01 -6.64
CA GLY A 176 12.70 -22.72 -5.93
C GLY A 176 13.93 -22.45 -5.08
N TYR A 177 14.04 -21.23 -4.56
CA TYR A 177 15.12 -20.87 -3.64
C TYR A 177 14.76 -21.26 -2.20
N ARG A 178 15.77 -21.58 -1.40
CA ARG A 178 15.59 -21.88 0.03
C ARG A 178 15.72 -20.61 0.85
N VAL A 179 14.86 -20.47 1.84
CA VAL A 179 14.91 -19.36 2.80
C VAL A 179 15.49 -19.90 4.11
N PRO A 180 16.44 -19.22 4.76
CA PRO A 180 16.96 -19.65 6.06
C PRO A 180 15.84 -19.89 7.08
N ALA A 181 16.05 -20.81 8.02
CA ALA A 181 15.09 -21.05 9.09
C ALA A 181 14.99 -19.83 10.01
N GLY A 182 13.78 -19.44 10.38
CA GLY A 182 13.53 -18.25 11.19
C GLY A 182 12.10 -17.74 11.05
N GLU A 183 11.81 -16.66 11.78
CA GLU A 183 10.53 -15.97 11.74
C GLU A 183 10.73 -14.47 11.56
N VAL A 184 9.79 -13.83 10.86
CA VAL A 184 9.80 -12.38 10.65
C VAL A 184 8.38 -11.84 10.57
N TYR A 185 8.16 -10.67 11.17
CA TYR A 185 7.01 -9.83 10.90
C TYR A 185 7.49 -8.57 10.17
N ALA A 186 6.99 -8.36 8.96
CA ALA A 186 7.24 -7.15 8.20
C ALA A 186 5.90 -6.51 7.86
N ALA A 187 5.82 -5.19 7.98
CA ALA A 187 4.61 -4.44 7.70
C ALA A 187 4.89 -3.26 6.79
N VAL A 188 3.89 -2.89 5.99
CA VAL A 188 3.91 -1.73 5.11
C VAL A 188 2.66 -0.88 5.35
N GLU A 189 2.75 0.41 5.03
CA GLU A 189 1.58 1.28 5.03
C GLU A 189 0.79 1.02 3.73
N ALA A 190 -0.14 0.06 3.76
CA ALA A 190 -1.11 -0.07 2.68
C ALA A 190 -2.11 1.10 2.74
N PRO A 191 -2.84 1.40 1.65
CA PRO A 191 -3.84 2.48 1.65
C PRO A 191 -4.95 2.29 2.71
N LYS A 192 -5.20 1.04 3.14
CA LYS A 192 -6.14 0.69 4.21
C LYS A 192 -5.52 0.81 5.61
N GLY A 193 -4.20 0.96 5.72
CA GLY A 193 -3.43 0.99 6.96
C GLY A 193 -2.34 -0.08 6.98
N GLU A 194 -1.88 -0.45 8.17
CA GLU A 194 -0.77 -1.40 8.34
C GLU A 194 -1.15 -2.77 7.78
N PHE A 195 -0.49 -3.18 6.70
CA PHE A 195 -0.59 -4.53 6.17
C PHE A 195 0.66 -5.30 6.56
N GLY A 196 0.49 -6.28 7.46
CA GLY A 196 1.57 -7.07 8.01
C GLY A 196 1.60 -8.48 7.46
N VAL A 197 2.79 -9.03 7.27
CA VAL A 197 3.01 -10.43 6.93
C VAL A 197 3.93 -11.04 7.97
N TYR A 198 3.41 -12.01 8.72
CA TYR A 198 4.18 -12.86 9.60
C TYR A 198 4.54 -14.16 8.87
N LEU A 199 5.83 -14.37 8.63
CA LEU A 199 6.37 -15.53 7.92
C LEU A 199 7.23 -16.36 8.87
N VAL A 200 7.05 -17.68 8.80
CA VAL A 200 7.91 -18.67 9.45
C VAL A 200 8.48 -19.58 8.37
N SER A 201 9.80 -19.72 8.38
CA SER A 201 10.57 -20.61 7.52
C SER A 201 11.23 -21.69 8.36
N ASP A 202 11.16 -22.93 7.90
CA ASP A 202 11.83 -24.11 8.48
C ASP A 202 13.18 -24.42 7.78
N GLY A 203 13.66 -23.53 6.91
CA GLY A 203 14.87 -23.74 6.11
C GLY A 203 14.60 -24.38 4.74
N THR A 204 13.34 -24.71 4.43
CA THR A 204 12.96 -25.29 3.13
C THR A 204 12.70 -24.20 2.06
N ASN A 205 12.24 -24.64 0.89
CA ASN A 205 11.84 -23.79 -0.23
C ASN A 205 10.37 -23.33 -0.15
N LYS A 206 9.63 -23.76 0.89
CA LYS A 206 8.22 -23.42 1.08
C LYS A 206 8.05 -22.74 2.44
N PRO A 207 7.18 -21.72 2.54
CA PRO A 207 6.90 -21.12 3.84
C PRO A 207 6.21 -22.15 4.73
N TYR A 208 6.73 -22.36 5.94
CA TYR A 208 6.12 -23.24 6.94
C TYR A 208 4.80 -22.64 7.45
N ARG A 209 4.80 -21.33 7.71
CA ARG A 209 3.59 -20.56 8.06
C ARG A 209 3.64 -19.19 7.42
N CYS A 210 2.50 -18.74 6.92
CA CYS A 210 2.28 -17.37 6.47
C CYS A 210 0.97 -16.88 7.07
N LYS A 211 1.03 -15.88 7.95
CA LYS A 211 -0.16 -15.19 8.48
C LYS A 211 -0.15 -13.75 8.01
N LEU A 212 -1.27 -13.33 7.45
CA LEU A 212 -1.50 -11.96 7.03
C LEU A 212 -2.25 -11.22 8.14
N ARG A 213 -1.76 -10.03 8.50
CA ARG A 213 -2.44 -9.04 9.34
C ARG A 213 -3.09 -8.04 8.39
N ALA A 214 -4.38 -8.23 8.13
CA ALA A 214 -5.16 -7.32 7.30
C ALA A 214 -5.70 -6.17 8.16
N PRO A 215 -5.54 -4.90 7.75
CA PRO A 215 -6.09 -3.76 8.49
C PRO A 215 -7.61 -3.82 8.56
N GLY A 216 -8.28 -4.19 7.46
CA GLY A 216 -9.74 -4.30 7.40
C GLY A 216 -10.34 -5.31 8.37
N PHE A 217 -9.59 -6.32 8.81
CA PHE A 217 -10.08 -7.29 9.81
C PHE A 217 -10.29 -6.61 11.18
N ALA A 218 -9.28 -5.85 11.64
CA ALA A 218 -9.36 -5.11 12.90
C ALA A 218 -10.43 -3.99 12.81
N HIS A 219 -10.52 -3.33 11.66
CA HIS A 219 -11.54 -2.30 11.41
C HIS A 219 -12.97 -2.87 11.47
N LEU A 220 -13.22 -3.99 10.79
CA LEU A 220 -14.54 -4.61 10.73
C LEU A 220 -14.96 -5.21 12.08
N GLN A 221 -14.00 -5.72 12.87
CA GLN A 221 -14.28 -6.20 14.23
C GLN A 221 -14.91 -5.10 15.11
N ALA A 222 -14.57 -3.85 14.86
CA ALA A 222 -15.08 -2.70 15.61
C ALA A 222 -16.42 -2.15 15.07
N MET A 223 -17.06 -2.82 14.11
CA MET A 223 -18.29 -2.35 13.49
C MET A 223 -19.42 -2.14 14.51
N ASP A 224 -19.57 -3.05 15.48
CA ASP A 224 -20.56 -2.91 16.56
C ASP A 224 -20.29 -1.63 17.39
N PHE A 225 -19.04 -1.36 17.73
CA PHE A 225 -18.66 -0.15 18.47
C PHE A 225 -18.95 1.12 17.67
N LEU A 226 -18.58 1.14 16.39
CA LEU A 226 -18.76 2.29 15.51
C LEU A 226 -20.23 2.60 15.22
N CYS A 227 -21.12 1.60 15.23
CA CYS A 227 -22.52 1.77 14.90
C CYS A 227 -23.42 2.12 16.10
N ARG A 228 -22.93 1.98 17.34
CA ARG A 228 -23.71 2.28 18.55
C ARG A 228 -24.08 3.76 18.60
N GLY A 229 -25.37 4.04 18.74
CA GLY A 229 -25.90 5.41 18.80
C GLY A 229 -26.15 6.08 17.45
N HIS A 230 -25.91 5.37 16.34
CA HIS A 230 -26.17 5.86 14.99
C HIS A 230 -27.44 5.25 14.37
N MET A 231 -27.93 5.84 13.27
CA MET A 231 -29.06 5.31 12.51
C MET A 231 -28.61 4.25 11.50
N LEU A 232 -29.56 3.41 11.04
CA LEU A 232 -29.28 2.41 10.01
C LEU A 232 -28.69 3.02 8.72
N ALA A 233 -29.11 4.23 8.37
CA ALA A 233 -28.58 4.95 7.21
C ALA A 233 -27.09 5.29 7.35
N ASP A 234 -26.57 5.47 8.56
CA ASP A 234 -25.19 5.88 8.82
C ASP A 234 -24.22 4.69 8.78
N VAL A 235 -24.74 3.47 8.93
CA VAL A 235 -23.96 2.23 8.84
C VAL A 235 -23.22 2.12 7.51
N SER A 236 -23.83 2.57 6.41
CA SER A 236 -23.18 2.57 5.09
C SER A 236 -22.05 3.59 4.98
N ALA A 237 -22.20 4.76 5.60
CA ALA A 237 -21.14 5.77 5.67
C ALA A 237 -19.96 5.27 6.52
N ILE A 238 -20.24 4.65 7.66
CA ILE A 238 -19.23 4.03 8.53
C ILE A 238 -18.47 2.96 7.76
N LEU A 239 -19.17 2.01 7.15
CA LEU A 239 -18.57 0.91 6.39
C LEU A 239 -17.73 1.44 5.21
N GLY A 240 -18.23 2.45 4.49
CA GLY A 240 -17.49 3.10 3.41
C GLY A 240 -16.22 3.80 3.91
N SER A 241 -16.28 4.44 5.08
CA SER A 241 -15.13 5.15 5.66
C SER A 241 -14.02 4.21 6.14
N LEU A 242 -14.33 2.95 6.45
CA LEU A 242 -13.35 1.91 6.81
C LEU A 242 -12.63 1.34 5.58
N ASP A 243 -13.19 1.51 4.38
CA ASP A 243 -12.65 0.97 3.12
C ASP A 243 -12.44 -0.55 3.19
N ILE A 244 -13.51 -1.32 3.42
CA ILE A 244 -13.44 -2.78 3.57
C ILE A 244 -13.45 -3.49 2.22
N VAL A 245 -12.49 -4.41 2.04
CA VAL A 245 -12.50 -5.40 0.95
C VAL A 245 -12.49 -6.79 1.57
N PHE A 246 -13.57 -7.56 1.41
CA PHE A 246 -13.74 -8.84 2.13
C PHE A 246 -12.67 -9.89 1.79
N GLY A 247 -12.12 -9.85 0.59
CA GLY A 247 -10.99 -10.71 0.21
C GLY A 247 -9.78 -10.54 1.13
N GLU A 248 -9.63 -9.39 1.81
CA GLU A 248 -8.60 -9.24 2.82
C GLU A 248 -8.96 -9.71 4.23
N VAL A 249 -10.24 -9.63 4.59
CA VAL A 249 -10.77 -9.90 5.93
C VAL A 249 -10.89 -11.40 6.20
N ASP A 250 -11.31 -12.19 5.21
CA ASP A 250 -11.71 -13.60 5.39
C ASP A 250 -10.55 -14.60 5.59
N ARG A 251 -9.30 -14.14 5.77
CA ARG A 251 -8.07 -14.98 5.65
C ARG A 251 -7.38 -15.35 6.97
#